data_AF-A0A957S5F6-F1
#
_entry.id   AF-A0A957S5F6-F1
#
_cell.length_a   1.000
_cell.length_b   1.000
_cell.length_c   1.000
_cell.angle_alpha   90.00
_cell.angle_beta   90.00
_cell.angle_gamma   90.00
#
_symmetry.space_group_name_H-M   'P 1'
#
loop_
_entity.id
_entity.type
_entity.pdbx_description
1 polymer ?
#
loop_
_entity_poly.entity_id
_entity_poly.type
_entity_poly.pdbx_seq_one_letter_code
_entity_poly.pdbx_strand_id
1 'polypeptide(L)'
;MSVTTQQKEVVQQSFAQVVPIADQVAVHFYDRLFQLDPTLRPLFGAEMNEQRMKLMQTLNVLVKGLNNLTVLVPVLQRLAVRHVGYGVHSDHYATVGEALLWALEHELGDAFTPEVREAWAAVYQLIAAVMMEATEAVAGPDRRSNQNKRFMARFIDGVMNQQKLELIDRYVADDFVEHVPFPGQGPGAQGLKETIAHLHAAFPDTHWSIDEQVAEGENVVTRFTWTGSHQGDFLGIPATGNAIHLWGVVIDVVRHEKFCESRLIMDMPTLMQQLGQA
;
A
#
# COMPACT_ATOMS: atom_id res chain seq x y z
N MET A 1 -5.66 -16.44 -4.12
CA MET A 1 -6.76 -16.33 -5.11
C MET A 1 -6.46 -17.27 -6.27
N SER A 2 -7.46 -18.01 -6.78
CA SER A 2 -7.28 -18.93 -7.92
C SER A 2 -8.05 -18.43 -9.14
N VAL A 3 -7.40 -18.43 -10.31
CA VAL A 3 -8.03 -18.13 -11.61
C VAL A 3 -8.65 -19.42 -12.16
N THR A 4 -9.91 -19.36 -12.59
CA THR A 4 -10.65 -20.53 -13.09
C THR A 4 -10.19 -20.94 -14.49
N THR A 5 -10.48 -22.18 -14.90
CA THR A 5 -10.19 -22.64 -16.27
C THR A 5 -10.89 -21.78 -17.32
N GLN A 6 -12.16 -21.41 -17.09
CA GLN A 6 -12.93 -20.54 -17.96
C GLN A 6 -12.26 -19.16 -18.11
N GLN A 7 -11.83 -18.53 -17.00
CA GLN A 7 -11.13 -17.24 -17.08
C GLN A 7 -9.84 -17.33 -17.89
N LYS A 8 -9.07 -18.42 -17.76
CA LYS A 8 -7.86 -18.64 -18.56
C LYS A 8 -8.18 -18.74 -20.05
N GLU A 9 -9.22 -19.48 -20.41
CA GLU A 9 -9.67 -19.64 -21.79
C GLU A 9 -10.13 -18.30 -22.38
N VAL A 10 -10.93 -17.52 -21.64
CA VAL A 10 -11.39 -16.19 -22.05
C VAL A 10 -10.22 -15.25 -22.30
N VAL A 11 -9.22 -15.20 -21.40
CA VAL A 11 -8.01 -14.39 -21.60
C VAL A 11 -7.21 -14.87 -22.80
N GLN A 12 -7.04 -16.18 -22.99
CA GLN A 12 -6.30 -16.73 -24.13
C GLN A 12 -6.98 -16.43 -25.48
N GLN A 13 -8.31 -16.56 -25.55
CA GLN A 13 -9.10 -16.30 -26.75
C GLN A 13 -9.13 -14.80 -27.09
N SER A 14 -9.38 -13.94 -26.11
CA SER A 14 -9.37 -12.48 -26.33
C SER A 14 -7.96 -11.97 -26.68
N PHE A 15 -6.91 -12.50 -26.05
CA PHE A 15 -5.53 -12.12 -26.39
C PHE A 15 -5.15 -12.50 -27.83
N ALA A 16 -5.73 -13.55 -28.41
CA ALA A 16 -5.49 -13.88 -29.82
C ALA A 16 -5.95 -12.76 -30.77
N GLN A 17 -6.96 -11.97 -30.39
CA GLN A 17 -7.42 -10.78 -31.12
C GLN A 17 -6.52 -9.56 -30.90
N VAL A 18 -5.79 -9.52 -29.77
CA VAL A 18 -4.81 -8.47 -29.44
C VAL A 18 -3.51 -8.63 -30.25
N VAL A 19 -3.09 -9.87 -30.53
CA VAL A 19 -1.85 -10.17 -31.28
C VAL A 19 -1.67 -9.36 -32.57
N PRO A 20 -2.65 -9.24 -33.49
CA PRO A 20 -2.49 -8.45 -34.71
C PRO A 20 -2.40 -6.94 -34.48
N ILE A 21 -2.88 -6.44 -33.34
CA ILE A 21 -2.90 -5.00 -32.97
C ILE A 21 -1.96 -4.69 -31.79
N ALA A 22 -0.97 -5.56 -31.55
CA ALA A 22 -0.16 -5.52 -30.34
C ALA A 22 0.62 -4.22 -30.12
N ASP A 23 1.15 -3.60 -31.18
CA ASP A 23 1.87 -2.32 -31.05
C ASP A 23 0.91 -1.19 -30.66
N GLN A 24 -0.30 -1.15 -31.24
CA GLN A 24 -1.30 -0.14 -30.95
C GLN A 24 -1.77 -0.22 -29.49
N VAL A 25 -2.05 -1.43 -29.01
CA VAL A 25 -2.37 -1.70 -27.59
C VAL A 25 -1.24 -1.25 -26.68
N ALA A 26 0.01 -1.53 -27.04
CA ALA A 26 1.16 -1.11 -26.24
C ALA A 26 1.36 0.41 -26.22
N VAL A 27 1.07 1.12 -27.32
CA VAL A 27 1.11 2.60 -27.36
C VAL A 27 0.10 3.16 -26.36
N HIS A 28 -1.16 2.77 -26.49
CA HIS A 28 -2.23 3.26 -25.62
C HIS A 28 -2.04 2.85 -24.16
N PHE A 29 -1.48 1.67 -23.90
CA PHE A 29 -1.08 1.27 -22.55
C PHE A 29 -0.07 2.25 -21.92
N TYR A 30 1.04 2.55 -22.60
CA TYR A 30 2.07 3.43 -22.04
C TYR A 30 1.62 4.88 -21.93
N ASP A 31 0.86 5.37 -22.91
CA ASP A 31 0.27 6.70 -22.85
C ASP A 31 -0.67 6.82 -21.65
N ARG A 32 -1.53 5.83 -21.43
CA ARG A 32 -2.41 5.79 -20.26
C ARG A 32 -1.63 5.66 -18.95
N LEU A 33 -0.61 4.81 -18.90
CA LEU A 33 0.22 4.60 -17.73
C LEU A 33 0.86 5.92 -17.26
N PHE A 34 1.45 6.69 -18.18
CA PHE A 34 2.11 7.95 -17.85
C PHE A 34 1.13 9.11 -17.62
N GLN A 35 -0.10 9.02 -18.13
CA GLN A 35 -1.18 9.94 -17.75
C GLN A 35 -1.68 9.68 -16.33
N LEU A 36 -1.84 8.41 -15.94
CA LEU A 36 -2.27 8.02 -14.60
C LEU A 36 -1.20 8.31 -13.55
N ASP A 37 0.07 8.03 -13.88
CA ASP A 37 1.19 8.29 -12.99
C ASP A 37 2.42 8.78 -13.78
N PRO A 38 2.57 10.12 -13.92
CA PRO A 38 3.72 10.72 -14.58
C PRO A 38 5.07 10.38 -13.92
N THR A 39 5.07 9.98 -12.64
CA THR A 39 6.30 9.63 -11.91
C THR A 39 6.93 8.32 -12.38
N LEU A 40 6.20 7.52 -13.15
CA LEU A 40 6.71 6.28 -13.75
C LEU A 40 7.56 6.54 -15.00
N ARG A 41 7.38 7.66 -15.71
CA ARG A 41 8.07 7.95 -16.98
C ARG A 41 9.61 7.87 -16.87
N PRO A 42 10.27 8.37 -15.81
CA PRO A 42 11.71 8.26 -15.63
C PRO A 42 12.24 6.82 -15.48
N LEU A 43 11.40 5.85 -15.13
CA LEU A 43 11.79 4.43 -15.06
C LEU A 43 12.00 3.80 -16.44
N PHE A 44 11.58 4.49 -17.50
CA PHE A 44 11.68 4.03 -18.89
C PHE A 44 12.63 4.91 -19.70
N GLY A 45 13.31 4.31 -20.67
CA GLY A 45 14.19 5.04 -21.60
C GLY A 45 13.44 6.06 -22.46
N ALA A 46 14.18 6.89 -23.19
CA ALA A 46 13.60 7.80 -24.19
C ALA A 46 12.93 7.01 -25.33
N GLU A 47 13.59 5.95 -25.80
CA GLU A 47 13.13 5.06 -26.87
C GLU A 47 12.11 4.02 -26.37
N MET A 48 10.86 4.15 -26.80
CA MET A 48 9.75 3.30 -26.32
C MET A 48 9.43 2.13 -27.25
N ASN A 49 9.89 2.11 -28.50
CA ASN A 49 9.54 1.07 -29.47
C ASN A 49 9.97 -0.33 -28.99
N GLU A 50 11.22 -0.49 -28.55
CA GLU A 50 11.69 -1.76 -28.00
C GLU A 50 10.93 -2.17 -26.73
N GLN A 51 10.60 -1.20 -25.88
CA GLN A 51 9.91 -1.44 -24.63
C GLN A 51 8.48 -1.96 -24.88
N ARG A 52 7.77 -1.37 -25.84
CA ARG A 52 6.44 -1.86 -26.29
C ARG A 52 6.49 -3.28 -26.79
N MET A 53 7.48 -3.62 -27.63
CA MET A 53 7.66 -4.99 -28.11
C MET A 53 7.95 -5.97 -26.95
N LYS A 54 8.83 -5.60 -26.01
CA LYS A 54 9.17 -6.44 -24.85
C LYS A 54 7.95 -6.70 -23.96
N LEU A 55 7.09 -5.70 -23.77
CA LEU A 55 5.83 -5.85 -23.03
C LEU A 55 4.94 -6.92 -23.70
N MET A 56 4.64 -6.76 -24.99
CA MET A 56 3.74 -7.67 -25.70
C MET A 56 4.29 -9.09 -25.81
N GLN A 57 5.60 -9.24 -26.00
CA GLN A 57 6.26 -10.55 -25.96
C GLN A 57 6.11 -11.22 -24.59
N THR A 58 6.29 -10.45 -23.51
CA THR A 58 6.13 -10.94 -22.15
C THR A 58 4.69 -11.36 -21.90
N LEU A 59 3.71 -10.51 -22.21
CA LEU A 59 2.29 -10.84 -22.07
C LEU A 59 1.92 -12.11 -22.84
N ASN A 60 2.40 -12.29 -24.06
CA ASN A 60 2.18 -13.49 -24.85
C ASN A 60 2.71 -14.77 -24.17
N VAL A 61 3.90 -14.70 -23.56
CA VAL A 61 4.44 -15.83 -22.78
C VAL A 61 3.57 -16.11 -21.56
N LEU A 62 3.16 -15.07 -20.83
CA LEU A 62 2.32 -15.21 -19.64
C LEU A 62 0.96 -15.83 -19.97
N VAL A 63 0.27 -15.31 -20.99
CA VAL A 63 -1.05 -15.78 -21.42
C VAL A 63 -1.00 -17.25 -21.88
N LYS A 64 0.02 -17.63 -22.65
CA LYS A 64 0.22 -19.04 -23.06
C LYS A 64 0.55 -19.95 -21.87
N GLY A 65 1.21 -19.42 -20.85
CA GLY A 65 1.61 -20.14 -19.64
C GLY A 65 0.51 -20.37 -18.61
N LEU A 66 -0.69 -19.78 -18.75
CA LEU A 66 -1.76 -19.84 -17.74
C LEU A 66 -2.23 -21.26 -17.39
N ASN A 67 -2.07 -22.19 -18.33
CA ASN A 67 -2.41 -23.61 -18.12
C ASN A 67 -1.31 -24.40 -17.40
N ASN A 68 -0.14 -23.81 -17.17
CA ASN A 68 1.00 -24.44 -16.51
C ASN A 68 1.65 -23.49 -15.47
N LEU A 69 0.92 -23.21 -14.39
CA LEU A 69 1.37 -22.28 -13.35
C LEU A 69 2.62 -22.75 -12.62
N THR A 70 2.87 -24.06 -12.52
CA THR A 70 4.08 -24.60 -11.89
C THR A 70 5.35 -24.21 -12.65
N VAL A 71 5.26 -24.03 -13.97
CA VAL A 71 6.37 -23.51 -14.79
C VAL A 71 6.36 -21.98 -14.84
N LEU A 72 5.18 -21.36 -14.86
CA LEU A 72 5.05 -19.91 -15.01
C LEU A 72 5.50 -19.14 -13.76
N VAL A 73 5.16 -19.60 -12.57
CA VAL A 73 5.45 -18.92 -11.30
C VAL A 73 6.97 -18.65 -11.12
N PRO A 74 7.87 -19.63 -11.32
CA PRO A 74 9.31 -19.35 -11.26
C PRO A 74 9.81 -18.29 -12.25
N VAL A 75 9.17 -18.16 -13.43
CA VAL A 75 9.49 -17.11 -14.41
C VAL A 75 9.07 -15.74 -13.87
N LEU A 76 7.85 -15.64 -13.32
CA LEU A 76 7.33 -14.43 -12.70
C LEU A 76 8.17 -13.98 -11.51
N GLN A 77 8.62 -14.91 -10.67
CA GLN A 77 9.49 -14.61 -9.52
C GLN A 77 10.83 -13.99 -9.97
N ARG A 78 11.49 -14.57 -10.99
CA ARG A 78 12.72 -13.98 -11.55
C ARG A 78 12.46 -12.62 -12.20
N LEU A 79 11.31 -12.47 -12.86
CA LEU A 79 10.90 -11.22 -13.46
C LEU A 79 10.70 -10.14 -12.38
N ALA A 80 10.09 -10.49 -11.25
CA ALA A 80 9.85 -9.60 -10.12
C ALA A 80 11.14 -9.03 -9.51
N VAL A 81 12.16 -9.87 -9.33
CA VAL A 81 13.48 -9.41 -8.85
C VAL A 81 14.09 -8.35 -9.77
N ARG A 82 13.95 -8.50 -11.09
CA ARG A 82 14.40 -7.48 -12.04
C ARG A 82 13.58 -6.20 -11.95
N HIS A 83 12.27 -6.29 -11.74
CA HIS A 83 11.41 -5.11 -11.58
C HIS A 83 11.81 -4.27 -10.36
N VAL A 84 12.21 -4.91 -9.26
CA VAL A 84 12.83 -4.20 -8.12
C VAL A 84 14.09 -3.47 -8.55
N GLY A 85 14.96 -4.13 -9.33
CA GLY A 85 16.16 -3.52 -9.88
C GLY A 85 15.90 -2.33 -10.80
N TYR A 86 14.72 -2.25 -11.42
CA TYR A 86 14.28 -1.11 -12.23
C TYR A 86 13.66 0.03 -11.41
N GLY A 87 13.49 -0.14 -10.09
CA GLY A 87 12.85 0.87 -9.23
C GLY A 87 11.32 0.74 -9.15
N VAL A 88 10.75 -0.41 -9.49
CA VAL A 88 9.31 -0.65 -9.35
C VAL A 88 8.94 -0.92 -7.90
N HIS A 89 7.86 -0.27 -7.43
CA HIS A 89 7.28 -0.43 -6.10
C HIS A 89 5.91 -1.14 -6.18
N SER A 90 5.43 -1.67 -5.06
CA SER A 90 4.11 -2.29 -4.88
C SER A 90 2.97 -1.38 -5.36
N ASP A 91 3.03 -0.10 -4.98
CA ASP A 91 2.03 0.91 -5.37
C ASP A 91 1.87 1.05 -6.91
N HIS A 92 2.90 0.74 -7.70
CA HIS A 92 2.83 0.86 -9.16
C HIS A 92 1.94 -0.20 -9.82
N TYR A 93 1.73 -1.36 -9.17
CA TYR A 93 0.94 -2.45 -9.77
C TYR A 93 -0.54 -2.09 -9.90
N ALA A 94 -1.09 -1.24 -9.04
CA ALA A 94 -2.48 -0.77 -9.21
C ALA A 94 -2.62 0.05 -10.51
N THR A 95 -1.74 1.03 -10.70
CA THR A 95 -1.69 1.90 -11.89
C THR A 95 -1.48 1.11 -13.17
N VAL A 96 -0.57 0.13 -13.16
CA VAL A 96 -0.30 -0.73 -14.33
C VAL A 96 -1.52 -1.57 -14.70
N GLY A 97 -2.26 -2.09 -13.72
CA GLY A 97 -3.47 -2.87 -13.95
C GLY A 97 -4.57 -2.04 -14.59
N GLU A 98 -4.78 -0.82 -14.10
CA GLU A 98 -5.75 0.12 -14.68
C GLU A 98 -5.39 0.48 -16.12
N ALA A 99 -4.12 0.85 -16.38
CA ALA A 99 -3.67 1.20 -17.72
C ALA A 99 -3.82 0.03 -18.71
N LEU A 100 -3.51 -1.19 -18.28
CA LEU A 100 -3.63 -2.40 -19.12
C LEU A 100 -5.08 -2.71 -19.46
N LEU A 101 -5.96 -2.73 -18.46
CA LEU A 101 -7.38 -3.02 -18.69
C LEU A 101 -8.03 -1.95 -19.57
N TRP A 102 -7.68 -0.67 -19.36
CA TRP A 102 -8.15 0.42 -20.20
C TRP A 102 -7.68 0.28 -21.65
N ALA A 103 -6.40 -0.05 -21.88
CA ALA A 103 -5.87 -0.21 -23.22
C ALA A 103 -6.51 -1.38 -23.97
N LEU A 104 -6.77 -2.50 -23.27
CA LEU A 104 -7.48 -3.64 -23.86
C LEU A 104 -8.93 -3.29 -24.19
N GLU A 105 -9.63 -2.58 -23.30
CA GLU A 105 -11.01 -2.11 -23.53
C GLU A 105 -11.09 -1.17 -24.73
N HIS A 106 -10.16 -0.21 -24.82
CA HIS A 106 -10.10 0.75 -25.91
C HIS A 106 -9.89 0.08 -27.28
N GLU A 107 -9.01 -0.92 -27.34
CA GLU A 107 -8.60 -1.55 -28.60
C GLU A 107 -9.53 -2.68 -29.05
N LEU A 108 -10.11 -3.44 -28.11
CA LEU A 108 -11.04 -4.52 -28.43
C LEU A 108 -12.49 -4.03 -28.56
N GLY A 109 -12.82 -2.84 -28.05
CA GLY A 109 -14.15 -2.26 -28.15
C GLY A 109 -15.24 -3.20 -27.64
N ASP A 110 -16.27 -3.45 -28.45
CA ASP A 110 -17.39 -4.34 -28.11
C ASP A 110 -16.97 -5.78 -27.78
N ALA A 111 -15.78 -6.23 -28.24
CA ALA A 111 -15.25 -7.54 -27.90
C ALA A 111 -14.72 -7.62 -26.45
N PHE A 112 -14.50 -6.49 -25.78
CA PHE A 112 -14.11 -6.42 -24.36
C PHE A 112 -15.35 -6.45 -23.45
N THR A 113 -16.07 -7.57 -23.49
CA THR A 113 -17.28 -7.76 -22.68
C THR A 113 -16.97 -7.73 -21.18
N PRO A 114 -17.99 -7.57 -20.30
CA PRO A 114 -17.80 -7.66 -18.86
C PRO A 114 -17.10 -8.94 -18.40
N GLU A 115 -17.41 -10.09 -19.03
CA GLU A 115 -16.74 -11.37 -18.76
C GLU A 115 -15.24 -11.32 -19.12
N VAL A 116 -14.89 -10.73 -20.26
CA VAL A 116 -13.49 -10.55 -20.68
C VAL A 116 -12.76 -9.65 -19.70
N ARG A 117 -13.37 -8.53 -19.29
CA ARG A 117 -12.80 -7.60 -18.31
C ARG A 117 -12.53 -8.27 -16.96
N GLU A 118 -13.49 -9.03 -16.45
CA GLU A 118 -13.35 -9.77 -15.19
C GLU A 118 -12.24 -10.83 -15.26
N ALA A 119 -12.16 -11.58 -16.37
CA ALA A 119 -11.13 -12.59 -16.57
C ALA A 119 -9.72 -11.96 -16.63
N TRP A 120 -9.56 -10.86 -17.36
CA TRP A 120 -8.29 -10.11 -17.42
C TRP A 120 -7.89 -9.53 -16.07
N ALA A 121 -8.84 -8.96 -15.33
CA ALA A 121 -8.59 -8.44 -13.99
C ALA A 121 -8.11 -9.55 -13.03
N ALA A 122 -8.76 -10.72 -13.05
CA ALA A 122 -8.38 -11.86 -12.22
C ALA A 122 -6.98 -12.40 -12.57
N VAL A 123 -6.66 -12.52 -13.86
CA VAL A 123 -5.32 -12.94 -14.32
C VAL A 123 -4.26 -11.92 -13.94
N TYR A 124 -4.54 -10.63 -14.13
CA TYR A 124 -3.62 -9.56 -13.74
C TYR A 124 -3.33 -9.59 -12.24
N GLN A 125 -4.36 -9.68 -11.41
CA GLN A 125 -4.24 -9.76 -9.95
C GLN A 125 -3.40 -10.97 -9.51
N LEU A 126 -3.59 -12.13 -10.15
CA LEU A 126 -2.76 -13.31 -9.89
C LEU A 126 -1.28 -13.04 -10.18
N ILE A 127 -0.98 -12.48 -11.36
CA ILE A 127 0.39 -12.17 -11.77
C ILE A 127 1.03 -11.15 -10.84
N ALA A 128 0.32 -10.04 -10.55
CA ALA A 128 0.78 -9.01 -9.64
C ALA A 128 1.07 -9.55 -8.25
N ALA A 129 0.17 -10.40 -7.70
CA ALA A 129 0.36 -11.03 -6.39
C ALA A 129 1.63 -11.89 -6.35
N VAL A 130 1.84 -12.75 -7.36
CA VAL A 130 3.05 -13.59 -7.45
C VAL A 130 4.31 -12.73 -7.54
N MET A 131 4.27 -11.64 -8.30
CA MET A 131 5.42 -10.75 -8.41
C MET A 131 5.71 -10.02 -7.10
N MET A 132 4.71 -9.46 -6.43
CA MET A 132 4.88 -8.77 -5.14
C MET A 132 5.43 -9.72 -4.07
N GLU A 133 4.84 -10.91 -3.92
CA GLU A 133 5.29 -11.93 -2.95
C GLU A 133 6.75 -12.33 -3.20
N ALA A 134 7.16 -12.47 -4.47
CA ALA A 134 8.54 -12.77 -4.83
C ALA A 134 9.52 -11.67 -4.43
N THR A 135 9.12 -10.40 -4.55
CA THR A 135 9.97 -9.27 -4.13
C THR A 135 10.10 -9.21 -2.62
N GLU A 136 9.05 -9.54 -1.89
CA GLU A 136 9.06 -9.62 -0.43
C GLU A 136 9.97 -10.74 0.08
N ALA A 137 9.97 -11.89 -0.58
CA ALA A 137 10.85 -13.02 -0.25
C ALA A 137 12.33 -12.70 -0.50
N VAL A 138 12.64 -11.89 -1.52
CA VAL A 138 14.01 -11.54 -1.92
C VAL A 138 14.55 -10.31 -1.18
N ALA A 139 13.70 -9.43 -0.66
CA ALA A 139 14.10 -8.23 0.06
C ALA A 139 14.98 -8.50 1.29
N GLY A 140 14.97 -9.72 1.84
CA GLY A 140 15.65 -10.05 3.09
C GLY A 140 15.03 -9.32 4.30
N PRO A 141 15.31 -9.79 5.53
CA PRO A 141 14.73 -9.19 6.73
C PRO A 141 15.04 -7.69 6.83
N ASP A 142 16.28 -7.28 6.51
CA ASP A 142 16.75 -5.92 6.71
C ASP A 142 16.05 -4.88 5.82
N ARG A 143 15.79 -5.18 4.53
CA ARG A 143 15.13 -4.22 3.64
C ARG A 143 13.65 -4.06 3.97
N ARG A 144 12.96 -5.17 4.29
CA ARG A 144 11.55 -5.14 4.73
C ARG A 144 11.40 -4.36 6.02
N SER A 145 12.21 -4.68 7.03
CA SER A 145 12.27 -3.94 8.29
C SER A 145 12.54 -2.45 8.08
N ASN A 146 13.46 -2.09 7.18
CA ASN A 146 13.72 -0.68 6.85
C ASN A 146 12.56 0.00 6.11
N GLN A 147 11.83 -0.70 5.24
CA GLN A 147 10.64 -0.17 4.58
C GLN A 147 9.50 0.05 5.59
N ASN A 148 9.27 -0.89 6.50
CA ASN A 148 8.23 -0.80 7.52
C ASN A 148 8.51 0.35 8.51
N LYS A 149 9.76 0.55 8.94
CA LYS A 149 10.15 1.75 9.73
C LYS A 149 9.82 3.05 8.99
N ARG A 150 10.22 3.14 7.72
CA ARG A 150 9.93 4.33 6.89
C ARG A 150 8.44 4.52 6.65
N PHE A 151 7.66 3.46 6.58
CA PHE A 151 6.21 3.51 6.47
C PHE A 151 5.60 4.13 7.73
N MET A 152 5.94 3.62 8.92
CA MET A 152 5.44 4.16 10.19
C MET A 152 5.89 5.60 10.42
N ALA A 153 7.13 5.95 10.02
CA ALA A 153 7.60 7.33 10.09
C ALA A 153 6.74 8.31 9.25
N ARG A 154 6.31 7.89 8.05
CA ARG A 154 5.40 8.68 7.22
C ARG A 154 3.99 8.75 7.80
N PHE A 155 3.51 7.66 8.41
CA PHE A 155 2.23 7.65 9.10
C PHE A 155 2.23 8.66 10.25
N ILE A 156 3.25 8.63 11.12
CA ILE A 156 3.38 9.56 12.25
C ILE A 156 3.48 11.01 11.75
N ASP A 157 4.34 11.28 10.78
CA ASP A 157 4.49 12.64 10.23
C ASP A 157 3.20 13.15 9.56
N GLY A 158 2.60 12.36 8.67
CA GLY A 158 1.42 12.78 7.92
C GLY A 158 0.14 12.83 8.75
N VAL A 159 -0.15 11.76 9.49
CA VAL A 159 -1.41 11.61 10.23
C VAL A 159 -1.32 12.32 11.58
N MET A 160 -0.31 12.04 12.39
CA MET A 160 -0.25 12.56 13.77
C MET A 160 0.24 14.02 13.82
N ASN A 161 1.31 14.34 13.08
CA ASN A 161 1.94 15.67 13.16
C ASN A 161 1.30 16.67 12.19
N GLN A 162 1.05 16.27 10.94
CA GLN A 162 0.41 17.14 9.94
C GLN A 162 -1.12 17.08 9.97
N GLN A 163 -1.70 16.24 10.83
CA GLN A 163 -3.13 16.11 11.08
C GLN A 163 -3.97 15.77 9.82
N LYS A 164 -3.36 15.08 8.85
CA LYS A 164 -4.00 14.66 7.60
C LYS A 164 -4.81 13.37 7.78
N LEU A 165 -5.99 13.50 8.40
CA LEU A 165 -6.87 12.36 8.71
C LEU A 165 -7.31 11.58 7.48
N GLU A 166 -7.36 12.20 6.30
CA GLU A 166 -7.67 11.55 5.03
C GLU A 166 -6.64 10.47 4.63
N LEU A 167 -5.42 10.54 5.16
CA LEU A 167 -4.39 9.53 4.89
C LEU A 167 -4.65 8.20 5.64
N ILE A 168 -5.52 8.19 6.64
CA ILE A 168 -5.85 6.98 7.40
C ILE A 168 -6.47 5.92 6.49
N ASP A 169 -7.36 6.32 5.57
CA ASP A 169 -8.02 5.39 4.62
C ASP A 169 -7.02 4.75 3.66
N ARG A 170 -5.89 5.43 3.41
CA ARG A 170 -4.77 4.89 2.63
C ARG A 170 -3.88 3.97 3.46
N TYR A 171 -3.53 4.36 4.68
CA TYR A 171 -2.50 3.68 5.47
C TYR A 171 -3.00 2.50 6.29
N VAL A 172 -4.23 2.55 6.79
CA VAL A 172 -4.75 1.55 7.74
C VAL A 172 -5.43 0.40 6.98
N ALA A 173 -5.27 -0.81 7.49
CA ALA A 173 -5.93 -2.00 6.95
C ALA A 173 -7.41 -2.04 7.35
N ASP A 174 -8.26 -2.63 6.51
CA ASP A 174 -9.69 -2.77 6.80
C ASP A 174 -9.93 -3.65 8.05
N ASP A 175 -9.04 -4.62 8.28
CA ASP A 175 -9.05 -5.54 9.42
C ASP A 175 -8.16 -5.07 10.58
N PHE A 176 -7.88 -3.76 10.68
CA PHE A 176 -7.01 -3.20 11.72
C PHE A 176 -7.47 -3.56 13.14
N VAL A 177 -6.50 -3.92 14.00
CA VAL A 177 -6.74 -4.23 15.42
C VAL A 177 -5.90 -3.34 16.32
N GLU A 178 -6.57 -2.53 17.14
CA GLU A 178 -5.94 -1.86 18.28
C GLU A 178 -6.02 -2.77 19.51
N HIS A 179 -4.87 -3.19 20.03
CA HIS A 179 -4.79 -4.11 21.17
C HIS A 179 -4.90 -3.39 22.50
N VAL A 180 -4.62 -2.09 22.56
CA VAL A 180 -4.75 -1.26 23.77
C VAL A 180 -5.50 0.03 23.41
N PRO A 181 -6.82 -0.07 23.14
CA PRO A 181 -7.59 1.08 22.69
C PRO A 181 -7.72 2.13 23.79
N PHE A 182 -7.75 3.41 23.40
CA PHE A 182 -8.12 4.46 24.33
C PHE A 182 -9.55 4.23 24.87
N PRO A 183 -9.86 4.70 26.10
CA PRO A 183 -11.22 4.68 26.60
C PRO A 183 -12.20 5.34 25.61
N GLY A 184 -13.20 4.58 25.16
CA GLY A 184 -14.21 5.06 24.20
C GLY A 184 -13.85 4.90 22.72
N GLN A 185 -12.65 4.41 22.39
CA GLN A 185 -12.26 4.14 21.01
C GLN A 185 -13.08 2.99 20.41
N GLY A 186 -13.70 3.23 19.26
CA GLY A 186 -14.39 2.21 18.47
C GLY A 186 -13.41 1.20 17.83
N PRO A 187 -13.93 0.08 17.27
CA PRO A 187 -13.09 -0.92 16.61
C PRO A 187 -12.58 -0.44 15.24
N GLY A 188 -11.48 -1.04 14.79
CA GLY A 188 -11.00 -0.92 13.41
C GLY A 188 -10.48 0.47 13.02
N ALA A 189 -10.27 0.64 11.72
CA ALA A 189 -9.71 1.87 11.14
C ALA A 189 -10.57 3.11 11.42
N GLN A 190 -11.91 2.96 11.40
CA GLN A 190 -12.83 4.05 11.67
C GLN A 190 -12.74 4.52 13.13
N GLY A 191 -12.69 3.58 14.08
CA GLY A 191 -12.52 3.93 15.49
C GLY A 191 -11.16 4.61 15.77
N LEU A 192 -10.09 4.16 15.11
CA LEU A 192 -8.79 4.84 15.17
C LEU A 192 -8.87 6.27 14.61
N LYS A 193 -9.51 6.47 13.45
CA LYS A 193 -9.69 7.78 12.80
C LYS A 193 -10.40 8.78 13.71
N GLU A 194 -11.49 8.34 14.34
CA GLU A 194 -12.24 9.14 15.30
C GLU A 194 -11.39 9.47 16.53
N THR A 195 -10.67 8.51 17.11
CA THR A 195 -9.77 8.76 18.25
C THR A 195 -8.67 9.77 17.92
N ILE A 196 -8.01 9.64 16.77
CA ILE A 196 -6.97 10.59 16.35
C ILE A 196 -7.56 11.99 16.14
N ALA A 197 -8.77 12.09 15.55
CA ALA A 197 -9.45 13.38 15.40
C ALA A 197 -9.73 14.05 16.75
N HIS A 198 -10.20 13.29 17.76
CA HIS A 198 -10.38 13.81 19.11
C HIS A 198 -9.04 14.22 19.77
N LEU A 199 -7.97 13.45 19.55
CA LEU A 199 -6.65 13.79 20.05
C LEU A 199 -6.13 15.11 19.45
N HIS A 200 -6.29 15.33 18.14
CA HIS A 200 -5.93 16.60 17.50
C HIS A 200 -6.78 17.77 18.01
N ALA A 201 -8.06 17.56 18.27
CA ALA A 201 -8.92 18.58 18.86
C ALA A 201 -8.49 18.94 20.30
N ALA A 202 -8.09 17.94 21.09
CA ALA A 202 -7.59 18.13 22.46
C ALA A 202 -6.21 18.76 22.52
N PHE A 203 -5.34 18.44 21.56
CA PHE A 203 -3.95 18.92 21.46
C PHE A 203 -3.67 19.44 20.04
N PRO A 204 -4.14 20.65 19.67
CA PRO A 204 -4.01 21.19 18.32
C PRO A 204 -2.56 21.41 17.86
N ASP A 205 -1.64 21.58 18.81
CA ASP A 205 -0.20 21.75 18.62
C ASP A 205 0.59 20.46 18.91
N THR A 206 -0.08 19.30 18.85
CA THR A 206 0.53 17.99 19.08
C THR A 206 1.75 17.74 18.18
N HIS A 207 2.80 17.17 18.77
CA HIS A 207 3.98 16.73 18.05
C HIS A 207 4.53 15.44 18.64
N TRP A 208 4.71 14.46 17.75
CA TRP A 208 5.23 13.13 18.02
C TRP A 208 6.61 13.00 17.37
N SER A 209 7.66 12.86 18.19
CA SER A 209 9.02 12.57 17.74
C SER A 209 9.30 11.08 17.82
N ILE A 210 9.91 10.54 16.76
CA ILE A 210 10.46 9.18 16.78
C ILE A 210 11.85 9.28 17.39
N ASP A 211 11.99 8.75 18.60
CA ASP A 211 13.27 8.74 19.30
C ASP A 211 14.12 7.53 18.86
N GLU A 212 13.45 6.40 18.61
CA GLU A 212 14.09 5.17 18.14
C GLU A 212 13.09 4.26 17.42
N GLN A 213 13.56 3.57 16.37
CA GLN A 213 12.78 2.55 15.67
C GLN A 213 13.60 1.30 15.37
N VAL A 214 13.04 0.15 15.76
CA VAL A 214 13.55 -1.19 15.44
C VAL A 214 12.47 -1.95 14.69
N ALA A 215 12.85 -2.77 13.72
CA ALA A 215 11.88 -3.60 13.01
C ALA A 215 12.44 -4.98 12.71
N GLU A 216 11.58 -5.98 12.84
CA GLU A 216 11.88 -7.38 12.53
C GLU A 216 10.66 -7.99 11.81
N GLY A 217 10.85 -8.33 10.54
CA GLY A 217 9.76 -8.83 9.70
C GLY A 217 8.66 -7.78 9.54
N GLU A 218 7.47 -8.09 10.04
CA GLU A 218 6.29 -7.21 9.99
C GLU A 218 6.19 -6.27 11.19
N ASN A 219 6.91 -6.55 12.28
CA ASN A 219 6.83 -5.75 13.50
C ASN A 219 7.72 -4.51 13.41
N VAL A 220 7.19 -3.36 13.83
CA VAL A 220 7.93 -2.12 14.05
C VAL A 220 7.72 -1.69 15.49
N VAL A 221 8.80 -1.59 16.25
CA VAL A 221 8.79 -1.00 17.59
C VAL A 221 9.27 0.43 17.48
N THR A 222 8.45 1.37 17.92
CA THR A 222 8.77 2.80 17.95
C THR A 222 8.78 3.29 19.38
N ARG A 223 9.93 3.79 19.85
CA ARG A 223 9.99 4.64 21.04
C ARG A 223 9.81 6.08 20.60
N PHE A 224 8.91 6.79 21.24
CA PHE A 224 8.55 8.15 20.84
C PHE A 224 8.42 9.08 22.06
N THR A 225 8.50 10.37 21.77
CA THR A 225 8.09 11.43 22.68
C THR A 225 6.91 12.20 22.07
N TRP A 226 5.87 12.42 22.86
CA TRP A 226 4.69 13.20 22.52
C TRP A 226 4.66 14.50 23.33
N THR A 227 4.49 15.62 22.63
CA THR A 227 4.36 16.96 23.21
C THR A 227 3.14 17.67 22.65
N GLY A 228 2.66 18.68 23.36
CA GLY A 228 1.54 19.53 22.94
C GLY A 228 0.96 20.30 24.12
N SER A 229 -0.08 21.07 23.86
CA SER A 229 -0.82 21.84 24.88
C SER A 229 -2.27 21.37 24.94
N HIS A 230 -2.77 21.09 26.14
CA HIS A 230 -4.12 20.60 26.36
C HIS A 230 -5.15 21.74 26.21
N GLN A 231 -5.75 21.84 25.02
CA GLN A 231 -6.61 22.96 24.61
C GLN A 231 -8.07 22.56 24.33
N GLY A 232 -8.37 21.25 24.29
CA GLY A 232 -9.73 20.72 24.19
C GLY A 232 -9.96 19.59 25.19
N ASP A 233 -11.16 19.02 25.20
CA ASP A 233 -11.50 17.95 26.14
C ASP A 233 -10.76 16.65 25.79
N PHE A 234 -10.08 16.05 26.77
CA PHE A 234 -9.38 14.78 26.62
C PHE A 234 -9.75 13.80 27.73
N LEU A 235 -10.27 12.62 27.37
CA LEU A 235 -10.70 11.58 28.32
C LEU A 235 -11.67 12.09 29.41
N GLY A 236 -12.53 13.05 29.05
CA GLY A 236 -13.48 13.68 29.97
C GLY A 236 -12.89 14.78 30.84
N ILE A 237 -11.62 15.13 30.67
CA ILE A 237 -10.95 16.24 31.35
C ILE A 237 -11.05 17.47 30.45
N PRO A 238 -11.66 18.58 30.90
CA PRO A 238 -11.69 19.82 30.14
C PRO A 238 -10.30 20.41 29.92
N ALA A 239 -10.16 21.20 28.85
CA ALA A 239 -8.93 21.90 28.52
C ALA A 239 -8.30 22.61 29.74
N THR A 240 -7.05 22.29 30.05
CA THR A 240 -6.32 22.87 31.19
C THR A 240 -5.35 23.97 30.78
N GLY A 241 -4.98 24.04 29.49
CA GLY A 241 -3.93 24.90 28.98
C GLY A 241 -2.51 24.44 29.33
N ASN A 242 -2.36 23.31 30.03
CA ASN A 242 -1.05 22.80 30.41
C ASN A 242 -0.33 22.19 29.20
N ALA A 243 0.97 22.40 29.14
CA ALA A 243 1.84 21.65 28.24
C ALA A 243 2.04 20.22 28.74
N ILE A 244 2.07 19.27 27.81
CA ILE A 244 2.39 17.87 28.07
C ILE A 244 3.75 17.51 27.45
N HIS A 245 4.43 16.57 28.10
CA HIS A 245 5.63 15.93 27.60
C HIS A 245 5.64 14.49 28.09
N LEU A 246 5.43 13.56 27.17
CA LEU A 246 5.27 12.15 27.44
C LEU A 246 6.20 11.33 26.60
N TRP A 247 6.66 10.22 27.15
CA TRP A 247 7.33 9.19 26.37
C TRP A 247 6.42 7.96 26.28
N GLY A 248 6.63 7.16 25.24
CA GLY A 248 5.93 5.91 25.06
C GLY A 248 6.66 4.96 24.13
N VAL A 249 6.12 3.75 24.04
CA VAL A 249 6.53 2.71 23.10
C VAL A 249 5.28 2.16 22.44
N VAL A 250 5.33 1.98 21.13
CA VAL A 250 4.30 1.29 20.37
C VAL A 250 4.93 0.15 19.59
N ILE A 251 4.20 -0.96 19.50
CA ILE A 251 4.53 -2.09 18.64
C ILE A 251 3.45 -2.19 17.56
N ASP A 252 3.85 -1.94 16.32
CA ASP A 252 2.98 -1.91 15.15
C ASP A 252 3.27 -3.11 14.25
N VAL A 253 2.23 -3.70 13.66
CA VAL A 253 2.35 -4.70 12.61
C VAL A 253 2.05 -4.05 11.26
N VAL A 254 3.00 -4.12 10.34
CA VAL A 254 2.90 -3.59 8.98
C VAL A 254 3.03 -4.73 7.97
N ARG A 255 1.98 -4.95 7.17
CA ARG A 255 1.95 -5.96 6.09
C ARG A 255 1.53 -5.31 4.79
N HIS A 256 2.21 -5.59 3.69
CA HIS A 256 1.88 -5.07 2.37
C HIS A 256 1.64 -3.54 2.35
N GLU A 257 2.48 -2.78 3.07
CA GLU A 257 2.35 -1.32 3.23
C GLU A 257 0.99 -0.86 3.82
N LYS A 258 0.44 -1.67 4.73
CA LYS A 258 -0.73 -1.33 5.53
C LYS A 258 -0.43 -1.47 7.03
N PHE A 259 -0.96 -0.55 7.82
CA PHE A 259 -0.96 -0.59 9.27
C PHE A 259 -2.07 -1.54 9.75
N CYS A 260 -1.69 -2.71 10.25
CA CYS A 260 -2.61 -3.81 10.55
C CYS A 260 -2.92 -3.95 12.04
N GLU A 261 -1.94 -3.74 12.92
CA GLU A 261 -2.15 -3.91 14.35
C GLU A 261 -1.30 -2.91 15.13
N SER A 262 -1.82 -2.43 16.25
CA SER A 262 -1.14 -1.50 17.16
C SER A 262 -1.23 -2.01 18.59
N ARG A 263 -0.15 -1.80 19.35
CA ARG A 263 -0.13 -2.03 20.80
C ARG A 263 0.64 -0.89 21.46
N LEU A 264 -0.09 0.14 21.88
CA LEU A 264 0.45 1.37 22.46
C LEU A 264 0.65 1.24 23.97
N ILE A 265 1.81 1.71 24.44
CA ILE A 265 2.14 1.83 25.87
C ILE A 265 2.69 3.24 26.10
N MET A 266 2.05 3.98 27.00
CA MET A 266 2.46 5.34 27.37
C MET A 266 2.43 5.52 28.87
N ASP A 267 3.18 6.50 29.36
CA ASP A 267 3.19 6.91 30.76
C ASP A 267 1.91 7.70 31.12
N MET A 268 0.78 6.99 31.17
CA MET A 268 -0.53 7.55 31.51
C MET A 268 -0.57 8.23 32.89
N PRO A 269 0.08 7.71 33.95
CA PRO A 269 0.15 8.42 35.22
C PRO A 269 0.75 9.83 35.09
N THR A 270 1.89 9.96 34.39
CA THR A 270 2.52 11.25 34.13
C THR A 270 1.60 12.15 33.30
N LEU A 271 0.87 11.60 32.33
CA LEU A 271 -0.11 12.37 31.54
C LEU A 271 -1.19 12.96 32.45
N MET A 272 -1.83 12.11 33.25
CA MET A 272 -2.93 12.54 34.14
C MET A 272 -2.47 13.64 35.09
N GLN A 273 -1.25 13.53 35.64
CA GLN A 273 -0.64 14.59 36.45
C GLN A 273 -0.45 15.90 35.66
N GLN A 274 0.05 15.84 34.42
CA GLN A 274 0.21 17.02 33.56
C GLN A 274 -1.14 17.64 33.15
N LEU A 275 -2.20 16.84 33.06
CA LEU A 275 -3.58 17.29 32.87
C LEU A 275 -4.25 17.76 34.19
N GLY A 276 -3.49 17.93 35.27
CA GLY A 276 -3.97 18.46 36.54
C GLY A 276 -4.84 17.49 37.34
N GLN A 277 -4.81 16.19 37.02
CA GLN A 277 -5.43 15.15 37.83
C GLN A 277 -4.42 14.64 38.87
N ALA A 278 -4.90 14.38 40.09
CA ALA A 278 -4.08 13.96 41.24
C ALA A 278 -3.92 12.44 41.32
#